data_AF-A0A2C6BA65-F1
#
_entry.id   AF-A0A2C6BA65-F1
#
_cell.length_a   1.000
_cell.length_b   1.000
_cell.length_c   1.000
_cell.angle_alpha   90.00
_cell.angle_beta   90.00
_cell.angle_gamma   90.00
#
_symmetry.space_group_name_H-M   'P 1'
#
loop_
_entity.id
_entity.type
_entity.pdbx_description
1 polymer ?
#
loop_
_entity_poly.entity_id
_entity_poly.type
_entity_poly.pdbx_seq_one_letter_code
_entity_poly.pdbx_strand_id
1 'polypeptide(L)'
;MSIVGILPIVLTGLVFLGLAYVVWQRKRWAAILPLVMGLGFVAYAIGVKIVAGNHSLGREDYQFLIREMNRDDLREYLIAEPTEENLYFASITSQALYRAARAEPDQRANIIPILRWLSEWVADSRNFPQWKRKRRWSEEAFFLAHAGIILGQYQELTDDEAYAEAWQSIGAYLGRAMRAARYKNLISRPEDDLMRPADNAAILYGLMLFDRYYATEYAATIIPKWLEYVDEELKTADSHLPCSAFTNTNVCRLDPTASALGMTVGYLAAAGYPNQQLYREWLHYFKVYGLSPLTLETRSEMFEKTEEGYCDQASLPLACERHLDPIAAWLAAEHGGDYTFARLTSERIIYRDRSDRKQLSKLRVDRRPQELIDAALWTIAIYE
;
A
#
# COMPACT_ATOMS: atom_id res chain seq x y z
N MET A 1 -5.22 -14.14 8.73
CA MET A 1 -6.66 -14.27 8.35
C MET A 1 -7.42 -15.19 9.30
N SER A 2 -8.45 -14.66 9.98
CA SER A 2 -9.30 -15.44 10.89
C SER A 2 -10.36 -16.29 10.17
N ILE A 3 -11.06 -17.15 10.91
CA ILE A 3 -12.22 -17.92 10.39
C ILE A 3 -13.35 -16.99 9.95
N VAL A 4 -13.47 -15.80 10.56
CA VAL A 4 -14.53 -14.83 10.27
C VAL A 4 -14.45 -14.35 8.81
N GLY A 5 -13.24 -14.22 8.26
CA GLY A 5 -13.04 -13.77 6.88
C GLY A 5 -13.61 -14.70 5.82
N ILE A 6 -13.60 -16.01 6.05
CA ILE A 6 -14.13 -16.99 5.09
C ILE A 6 -15.58 -17.40 5.39
N LEU A 7 -16.13 -16.96 6.51
CA LEU A 7 -17.45 -17.38 6.97
C LEU A 7 -18.55 -17.12 5.94
N PRO A 8 -18.63 -15.96 5.26
CA PRO A 8 -19.67 -15.73 4.26
C PRO A 8 -19.60 -16.73 3.10
N ILE A 9 -18.39 -17.07 2.62
CA ILE A 9 -18.18 -18.06 1.56
C ILE A 9 -18.65 -19.45 2.01
N VAL A 10 -18.31 -19.84 3.24
CA VAL A 10 -18.74 -21.12 3.82
C VAL A 10 -20.26 -21.17 3.99
N LEU A 11 -20.88 -20.09 4.49
CA LEU A 11 -22.33 -19.99 4.65
C LEU A 11 -23.05 -20.11 3.30
N THR A 12 -22.55 -19.45 2.25
CA THR A 12 -23.06 -19.63 0.88
C THR A 12 -22.97 -21.08 0.44
N GLY A 13 -21.83 -21.75 0.69
CA GLY A 13 -21.67 -23.18 0.42
C GLY A 13 -22.70 -24.05 1.16
N LEU A 14 -22.93 -23.78 2.45
CA LEU A 14 -23.91 -24.49 3.27
C LEU A 14 -25.35 -24.30 2.79
N VAL A 15 -25.72 -23.10 2.30
CA VAL A 15 -27.04 -22.86 1.69
C VAL A 15 -27.24 -23.75 0.47
N PHE A 16 -26.23 -23.85 -0.42
CA PHE A 16 -26.29 -24.74 -1.58
C PHE A 16 -26.38 -26.22 -1.19
N LEU A 17 -25.66 -26.64 -0.14
CA LEU A 17 -25.78 -28.01 0.39
C LEU A 17 -27.18 -28.30 0.96
N GLY A 18 -27.78 -27.34 1.65
CA GLY A 18 -29.17 -27.44 2.12
C GLY A 18 -30.18 -27.54 0.97
N LEU A 19 -30.01 -26.73 -0.07
CA LEU A 19 -30.82 -26.80 -1.29
C LEU A 19 -30.65 -28.17 -1.97
N ALA A 20 -29.42 -28.68 -2.05
CA ALA A 20 -29.16 -30.01 -2.60
C ALA A 20 -29.92 -31.10 -1.84
N TYR A 21 -29.90 -31.06 -0.50
CA TYR A 21 -30.65 -32.00 0.34
C TYR A 21 -32.16 -31.94 0.05
N VAL A 22 -32.75 -30.74 0.00
CA VAL A 22 -34.18 -30.56 -0.29
C VAL A 22 -34.55 -31.05 -1.69
N VAL A 23 -33.74 -30.72 -2.70
CA VAL A 23 -33.99 -31.16 -4.09
C VAL A 23 -33.78 -32.67 -4.23
N TRP A 24 -32.85 -33.26 -3.48
CA TRP A 24 -32.56 -34.70 -3.53
C TRP A 24 -33.78 -35.55 -3.17
N GLN A 25 -34.60 -35.07 -2.22
CA GLN A 25 -35.86 -35.72 -1.82
C GLN A 25 -36.91 -35.75 -2.94
N ARG A 26 -36.84 -34.84 -3.92
CA ARG A 26 -37.81 -34.74 -5.01
C ARG A 26 -37.28 -35.26 -6.35
N LYS A 27 -36.06 -34.87 -6.73
CA LYS A 27 -35.41 -35.21 -8.01
C LYS A 27 -33.90 -35.33 -7.80
N ARG A 28 -33.41 -36.56 -7.62
CA ARG A 28 -31.98 -36.85 -7.33
C ARG A 28 -31.00 -36.22 -8.33
N TRP A 29 -31.31 -36.26 -9.62
CA TRP A 29 -30.43 -35.70 -10.64
C TRP A 29 -30.29 -34.17 -10.56
N ALA A 30 -31.36 -33.46 -10.19
CA ALA A 30 -31.37 -32.00 -10.09
C ALA A 30 -30.61 -31.50 -8.84
N ALA A 31 -30.39 -32.36 -7.85
CA ALA A 31 -29.64 -32.04 -6.64
C ALA A 31 -28.12 -32.07 -6.82
N ILE A 32 -27.62 -32.65 -7.93
CA ILE A 32 -26.19 -32.72 -8.22
C ILE A 32 -25.60 -31.32 -8.37
N LEU A 33 -26.27 -30.43 -9.12
CA LEU A 33 -25.78 -29.08 -9.36
C LEU A 33 -25.57 -28.27 -8.06
N PRO A 34 -26.58 -28.11 -7.17
CA PRO A 34 -26.37 -27.41 -5.90
C PRO A 34 -25.39 -28.14 -4.97
N LEU A 35 -25.31 -29.48 -5.02
CA LEU A 35 -24.31 -30.23 -4.24
C LEU A 35 -22.89 -29.86 -4.67
N VAL A 36 -22.62 -29.90 -5.98
CA VAL A 36 -21.31 -29.55 -6.55
C VAL A 36 -20.96 -28.09 -6.26
N MET A 37 -21.92 -27.16 -6.40
CA MET A 37 -21.69 -25.76 -6.04
C MET A 37 -21.37 -25.59 -4.55
N GLY A 38 -22.15 -26.23 -3.66
CA GLY A 38 -21.95 -26.14 -2.22
C GLY A 38 -20.59 -26.69 -1.77
N LEU A 39 -20.21 -27.88 -2.25
CA LEU A 39 -18.89 -28.45 -2.01
C LEU A 39 -17.78 -27.59 -2.62
N GLY A 40 -18.01 -27.02 -3.81
CA GLY A 40 -17.10 -26.09 -4.47
C GLY A 40 -16.79 -24.86 -3.63
N PHE A 41 -17.82 -24.18 -3.09
CA PHE A 41 -17.63 -23.01 -2.22
C PHE A 41 -16.89 -23.36 -0.93
N VAL A 42 -17.21 -24.49 -0.29
CA VAL A 42 -16.51 -24.90 0.94
C VAL A 42 -15.04 -25.24 0.66
N ALA A 43 -14.77 -26.03 -0.39
CA ALA A 43 -13.41 -26.35 -0.81
C ALA A 43 -12.63 -25.09 -1.18
N TYR A 44 -13.28 -24.14 -1.87
CA TYR A 44 -12.70 -22.86 -2.23
C TYR A 44 -12.34 -22.02 -0.99
N ALA A 45 -13.25 -21.87 -0.03
CA ALA A 45 -13.00 -21.16 1.22
C ALA A 45 -11.82 -21.74 2.00
N ILE A 46 -11.72 -23.08 2.06
CA ILE A 46 -10.57 -23.77 2.66
C ILE A 46 -9.30 -23.46 1.88
N GLY A 47 -9.35 -23.51 0.54
CA GLY A 47 -8.23 -23.18 -0.33
C GLY A 47 -7.69 -21.77 -0.11
N VAL A 48 -8.58 -20.76 -0.10
CA VAL A 48 -8.22 -19.36 0.19
C VAL A 48 -7.56 -19.24 1.56
N LYS A 49 -8.09 -19.92 2.58
CA LYS A 49 -7.50 -19.92 3.92
C LYS A 49 -6.12 -20.54 3.98
N ILE A 50 -5.90 -21.66 3.28
CA ILE A 50 -4.59 -22.30 3.19
C ILE A 50 -3.59 -21.40 2.46
N VAL A 51 -3.99 -20.81 1.34
CA VAL A 51 -3.15 -19.94 0.52
C VAL A 51 -2.75 -18.67 1.28
N ALA A 52 -3.71 -18.02 1.93
CA ALA A 52 -3.46 -16.84 2.76
C ALA A 52 -2.60 -17.18 3.98
N GLY A 53 -2.90 -18.28 4.68
CA GLY A 53 -2.18 -18.68 5.90
C GLY A 53 -0.74 -19.15 5.66
N ASN A 54 -0.45 -19.71 4.48
CA ASN A 54 0.91 -20.14 4.12
C ASN A 54 1.74 -19.04 3.46
N HIS A 55 1.20 -17.82 3.32
CA HIS A 55 1.81 -16.70 2.59
C HIS A 55 2.26 -17.07 1.17
N SER A 56 1.66 -18.08 0.51
CA SER A 56 2.21 -18.60 -0.75
C SER A 56 2.17 -17.56 -1.87
N LEU A 57 1.09 -16.75 -1.94
CA LEU A 57 0.99 -15.65 -2.89
C LEU A 57 2.03 -14.55 -2.60
N GLY A 58 2.22 -14.19 -1.32
CA GLY A 58 3.23 -13.21 -0.91
C GLY A 58 4.64 -13.69 -1.25
N ARG A 59 4.90 -14.99 -1.08
CA ARG A 59 6.16 -15.62 -1.46
C ARG A 59 6.44 -15.51 -2.93
N GLU A 60 5.46 -15.85 -3.76
CA GLU A 60 5.59 -15.70 -5.21
C GLU A 60 5.81 -14.25 -5.63
N ASP A 61 5.25 -13.27 -4.90
CA ASP A 61 5.34 -11.85 -5.20
C ASP A 61 6.70 -11.26 -4.80
N TYR A 62 7.18 -11.48 -3.56
CA TYR A 62 8.49 -10.98 -3.18
C TYR A 62 9.60 -11.66 -3.99
N GLN A 63 9.48 -12.96 -4.31
CA GLN A 63 10.45 -13.63 -5.17
C GLN A 63 10.43 -13.06 -6.59
N PHE A 64 9.27 -12.64 -7.06
CA PHE A 64 9.16 -11.93 -8.33
C PHE A 64 9.84 -10.56 -8.27
N LEU A 65 9.63 -9.78 -7.22
CA LEU A 65 10.36 -8.53 -6.98
C LEU A 65 11.87 -8.76 -6.94
N ILE A 66 12.35 -9.78 -6.20
CA ILE A 66 13.78 -10.11 -6.14
C ILE A 66 14.35 -10.40 -7.53
N ARG A 67 13.65 -11.18 -8.35
CA ARG A 67 14.12 -11.48 -9.70
C ARG A 67 14.20 -10.24 -10.58
N GLU A 68 13.15 -9.42 -10.61
CA GLU A 68 13.12 -8.23 -11.47
C GLU A 68 14.11 -7.16 -10.99
N MET A 69 14.26 -6.96 -9.68
CA MET A 69 15.24 -6.05 -9.08
C MET A 69 16.69 -6.50 -9.26
N ASN A 70 16.94 -7.76 -9.65
CA ASN A 70 18.28 -8.24 -10.01
C ASN A 70 18.57 -8.14 -11.50
N ARG A 71 17.65 -7.61 -12.31
CA ARG A 71 17.93 -7.37 -13.73
C ARG A 71 18.67 -6.05 -13.91
N ASP A 72 19.76 -6.11 -14.67
CA ASP A 72 20.58 -4.93 -14.97
C ASP A 72 19.78 -3.87 -15.74
N ASP A 73 18.93 -4.29 -16.68
CA ASP A 73 18.11 -3.37 -17.49
C ASP A 73 17.18 -2.49 -16.64
N LEU A 74 16.55 -3.06 -15.61
CA LEU A 74 15.72 -2.30 -14.69
C LEU A 74 16.55 -1.36 -13.81
N ARG A 75 17.69 -1.82 -13.28
CA ARG A 75 18.56 -0.98 -12.44
C ARG A 75 19.13 0.20 -13.20
N GLU A 76 19.60 -0.02 -14.42
CA GLU A 76 20.09 1.02 -15.32
C GLU A 76 19.00 2.04 -15.63
N TYR A 77 17.77 1.59 -15.88
CA TYR A 77 16.62 2.46 -16.08
C TYR A 77 16.32 3.32 -14.84
N LEU A 78 16.29 2.73 -13.65
CA LEU A 78 16.03 3.47 -12.40
C LEU A 78 17.12 4.52 -12.10
N ILE A 79 18.37 4.23 -12.46
CA ILE A 79 19.48 5.20 -12.35
C ILE A 79 19.33 6.32 -13.38
N ALA A 80 18.96 5.99 -14.61
CA ALA A 80 18.81 6.96 -15.69
C ALA A 80 17.60 7.88 -15.49
N GLU A 81 16.51 7.36 -14.92
CA GLU A 81 15.22 8.04 -14.75
C GLU A 81 14.80 8.06 -13.26
N PRO A 82 15.41 8.88 -12.40
CA PRO A 82 15.08 8.97 -10.97
C PRO A 82 13.79 9.79 -10.73
N THR A 83 12.69 9.39 -11.36
CA THR A 83 11.38 10.02 -11.24
C THR A 83 10.73 9.73 -9.89
N GLU A 84 9.71 10.51 -9.52
CA GLU A 84 8.92 10.24 -8.30
C GLU A 84 8.26 8.87 -8.31
N GLU A 85 7.78 8.41 -9.47
CA GLU A 85 7.19 7.09 -9.65
C GLU A 85 8.19 5.98 -9.33
N ASN A 86 9.42 6.12 -9.83
CA ASN A 86 10.49 5.16 -9.55
C ASN A 86 10.93 5.21 -8.09
N LEU A 87 10.92 6.39 -7.45
CA LEU A 87 11.19 6.52 -6.02
C LEU A 87 10.09 5.89 -5.16
N TYR A 88 8.82 6.09 -5.54
CA TYR A 88 7.68 5.44 -4.89
C TYR A 88 7.76 3.92 -5.03
N PHE A 89 8.00 3.43 -6.25
CA PHE A 89 8.22 2.01 -6.53
C PHE A 89 9.33 1.43 -5.65
N ALA A 90 10.48 2.10 -5.58
CA ALA A 90 11.59 1.71 -4.72
C ALA A 90 11.20 1.65 -3.24
N SER A 91 10.43 2.63 -2.75
CA SER A 91 9.98 2.71 -1.36
C SER A 91 8.96 1.64 -0.97
N ILE A 92 7.99 1.34 -1.83
CA ILE A 92 7.03 0.26 -1.58
C ILE A 92 7.73 -1.10 -1.72
N THR A 93 8.65 -1.23 -2.67
CA THR A 93 9.48 -2.46 -2.82
C THR A 93 10.35 -2.69 -1.60
N SER A 94 11.00 -1.65 -1.06
CA SER A 94 11.78 -1.79 0.17
C SER A 94 10.91 -2.23 1.35
N GLN A 95 9.67 -1.70 1.45
CA GLN A 95 8.73 -2.09 2.50
C GLN A 95 8.28 -3.54 2.37
N ALA A 96 7.92 -3.96 1.16
CA ALA A 96 7.56 -5.33 0.84
C ALA A 96 8.67 -6.31 1.21
N LEU A 97 9.91 -6.01 0.78
CA LEU A 97 11.07 -6.85 1.02
C LEU A 97 11.48 -6.86 2.49
N TYR A 98 11.41 -5.73 3.20
CA TYR A 98 11.65 -5.65 4.65
C TYR A 98 10.68 -6.55 5.42
N ARG A 99 9.38 -6.49 5.13
CA ARG A 99 8.37 -7.35 5.78
C ARG A 99 8.60 -8.82 5.45
N ALA A 100 8.84 -9.16 4.19
CA ALA A 100 9.16 -10.52 3.76
C ALA A 100 10.43 -11.05 4.47
N ALA A 101 11.49 -10.26 4.61
CA ALA A 101 12.72 -10.65 5.30
C ALA A 101 12.55 -10.86 6.82
N ARG A 102 11.58 -10.18 7.44
CA ARG A 102 11.21 -10.40 8.83
C ARG A 102 10.39 -11.67 9.02
N ALA A 103 9.47 -11.95 8.12
CA ALA A 103 8.62 -13.13 8.16
C ALA A 103 9.33 -14.41 7.67
N GLU A 104 10.28 -14.31 6.75
CA GLU A 104 11.04 -15.42 6.17
C GLU A 104 12.56 -15.20 6.32
N PRO A 105 13.14 -15.47 7.51
CA PRO A 105 14.56 -15.20 7.79
C PRO A 105 15.54 -15.86 6.81
N ASP A 106 15.20 -17.04 6.29
CA ASP A 106 16.03 -17.79 5.33
C ASP A 106 16.25 -17.03 4.00
N GLN A 107 15.39 -16.05 3.70
CA GLN A 107 15.45 -15.25 2.47
C GLN A 107 16.23 -13.95 2.65
N ARG A 108 16.64 -13.60 3.87
CA ARG A 108 17.38 -12.37 4.16
C ARG A 108 18.61 -12.21 3.29
N ALA A 109 19.37 -13.29 3.06
CA ALA A 109 20.56 -13.28 2.22
C ALA A 109 20.28 -12.85 0.77
N ASN A 110 19.08 -13.14 0.24
CA ASN A 110 18.67 -12.75 -1.10
C ASN A 110 18.07 -11.32 -1.14
N ILE A 111 17.47 -10.89 -0.03
CA ILE A 111 16.76 -9.61 0.08
C ILE A 111 17.71 -8.45 0.40
N ILE A 112 18.65 -8.65 1.33
CA ILE A 112 19.57 -7.60 1.80
C ILE A 112 20.34 -6.92 0.65
N PRO A 113 20.90 -7.64 -0.34
CA PRO A 113 21.59 -7.00 -1.46
C PRO A 113 20.71 -6.02 -2.25
N ILE A 114 19.41 -6.30 -2.39
CA ILE A 114 18.48 -5.41 -3.09
C ILE A 114 18.15 -4.19 -2.23
N LEU A 115 17.89 -4.37 -0.94
CA LEU A 115 17.66 -3.24 -0.02
C LEU A 115 18.89 -2.33 0.07
N ARG A 116 20.09 -2.92 0.06
CA ARG A 116 21.35 -2.18 -0.01
C ARG A 116 21.46 -1.36 -1.29
N TRP A 117 21.15 -1.97 -2.44
CA TRP A 117 21.17 -1.28 -3.73
C TRP A 117 20.17 -0.13 -3.78
N LEU A 118 18.93 -0.33 -3.30
CA LEU A 118 17.93 0.72 -3.22
C LEU A 118 18.39 1.89 -2.33
N SER A 119 19.04 1.56 -1.20
CA SER A 119 19.60 2.55 -0.28
C SER A 119 20.77 3.33 -0.90
N GLU A 120 21.65 2.64 -1.64
CA GLU A 120 22.74 3.29 -2.39
C GLU A 120 22.18 4.23 -3.45
N TRP A 121 21.22 3.74 -4.24
CA TRP A 121 20.60 4.48 -5.33
C TRP A 121 19.93 5.76 -4.82
N VAL A 122 19.18 5.68 -3.71
CA VAL A 122 18.50 6.86 -3.14
C VAL A 122 19.44 7.80 -2.41
N ALA A 123 20.53 7.31 -1.82
CA ALA A 123 21.55 8.13 -1.15
C ALA A 123 22.48 8.87 -2.13
N ASP A 124 22.57 8.43 -3.39
CA ASP A 124 23.46 9.06 -4.37
C ASP A 124 22.91 10.42 -4.83
N SER A 125 23.63 11.48 -4.47
CA SER A 125 23.35 12.87 -4.89
C SER A 125 23.47 13.14 -6.39
N ARG A 126 23.99 12.18 -7.18
CA ARG A 126 23.96 12.21 -8.65
C ARG A 126 22.59 11.79 -9.19
N ASN A 127 21.94 10.82 -8.54
CA ASN A 127 20.59 10.38 -8.90
C ASN A 127 19.56 11.39 -8.40
N PHE A 128 19.74 11.90 -7.18
CA PHE A 128 18.79 12.81 -6.53
C PHE A 128 19.44 14.17 -6.17
N PRO A 129 19.28 15.22 -7.01
CA PRO A 129 19.80 16.55 -6.74
C PRO A 129 19.26 17.21 -5.46
N GLN A 130 18.13 16.73 -4.93
CA GLN A 130 17.50 17.18 -3.69
C GLN A 130 18.48 17.14 -2.51
N TRP A 131 19.41 16.19 -2.47
CA TRP A 131 20.47 16.12 -1.46
C TRP A 131 21.36 17.37 -1.40
N LYS A 132 21.60 17.99 -2.55
CA LYS A 132 22.41 19.22 -2.67
C LYS A 132 21.61 20.48 -2.37
N ARG A 133 20.28 20.40 -2.43
CA ARG A 133 19.34 21.53 -2.28
C ARG A 133 18.70 21.58 -0.90
N LYS A 134 19.48 21.36 0.18
CA LYS A 134 18.98 21.31 1.57
C LYS A 134 18.09 22.50 1.99
N ARG A 135 18.30 23.68 1.41
CA ARG A 135 17.47 24.88 1.66
C ARG A 135 16.02 24.75 1.17
N ARG A 136 15.74 23.84 0.23
CA ARG A 136 14.41 23.59 -0.34
C ARG A 136 13.73 22.35 0.23
N TRP A 137 14.33 21.68 1.21
CA TRP A 137 13.77 20.47 1.81
C TRP A 137 12.36 20.66 2.41
N SER A 138 11.91 21.90 2.64
CA SER A 138 10.55 22.21 3.11
C SER A 138 9.47 21.98 2.05
N GLU A 139 9.88 21.87 0.79
CA GLU A 139 9.03 21.69 -0.40
C GLU A 139 9.24 20.30 -1.03
N GLU A 140 10.01 19.42 -0.41
CA GLU A 140 10.46 18.15 -1.00
C GLU A 140 10.01 16.96 -0.12
N ALA A 141 8.87 17.10 0.57
CA ALA A 141 8.43 16.13 1.56
C ALA A 141 8.23 14.73 0.96
N PHE A 142 7.74 14.62 -0.27
CA PHE A 142 7.60 13.36 -0.98
C PHE A 142 8.94 12.64 -1.10
N PHE A 143 9.95 13.33 -1.64
CA PHE A 143 11.30 12.78 -1.79
C PHE A 143 11.88 12.34 -0.44
N LEU A 144 11.82 13.22 0.57
CA LEU A 144 12.42 12.96 1.87
C LEU A 144 11.74 11.81 2.61
N ALA A 145 10.42 11.68 2.50
CA ALA A 145 9.67 10.59 3.12
C ALA A 145 10.11 9.23 2.55
N HIS A 146 10.07 9.08 1.22
CA HIS A 146 10.39 7.83 0.56
C HIS A 146 11.87 7.47 0.67
N ALA A 147 12.78 8.44 0.55
CA ALA A 147 14.19 8.21 0.83
C ALA A 147 14.42 7.77 2.28
N GLY A 148 13.76 8.40 3.25
CA GLY A 148 13.84 8.02 4.66
C GLY A 148 13.32 6.61 4.93
N ILE A 149 12.23 6.19 4.27
CA ILE A 149 11.67 4.84 4.37
C ILE A 149 12.66 3.79 3.83
N ILE A 150 13.20 4.00 2.62
CA ILE A 150 14.14 3.07 1.97
C ILE A 150 15.38 2.88 2.86
N LEU A 151 16.01 3.98 3.28
CA LEU A 151 17.21 3.95 4.12
C LEU A 151 16.93 3.30 5.47
N GLY A 152 15.80 3.65 6.08
CA GLY A 152 15.42 3.14 7.39
C GLY A 152 15.13 1.64 7.40
N GLN A 153 14.45 1.12 6.38
CA GLN A 153 14.18 -0.30 6.28
C GLN A 153 15.44 -1.13 6.06
N TYR A 154 16.42 -0.63 5.30
CA TYR A 154 17.72 -1.28 5.16
C TYR A 154 18.45 -1.32 6.50
N GLN A 155 18.58 -0.16 7.16
CA GLN A 155 19.35 -0.04 8.38
C GLN A 155 18.69 -0.76 9.57
N GLU A 156 17.35 -0.73 9.72
CA GLU A 156 16.63 -1.53 10.73
C GLU A 156 16.79 -3.05 10.52
N LEU A 157 16.93 -3.52 9.28
CA LEU A 157 17.02 -4.96 9.01
C LEU A 157 18.44 -5.51 9.21
N THR A 158 19.45 -4.67 8.95
CA THR A 158 20.86 -5.10 8.83
C THR A 158 21.78 -4.57 9.93
N ASP A 159 21.36 -3.53 10.65
CA ASP A 159 22.20 -2.72 11.53
C ASP A 159 23.44 -2.12 10.83
N ASP A 160 23.46 -2.09 9.49
CA ASP A 160 24.55 -1.49 8.70
C ASP A 160 24.38 0.03 8.61
N GLU A 161 25.33 0.76 9.18
CA GLU A 161 25.34 2.22 9.23
C GLU A 161 25.91 2.89 7.97
N ALA A 162 26.14 2.14 6.87
CA ALA A 162 26.68 2.68 5.62
C ALA A 162 25.97 3.95 5.11
N TYR A 163 24.67 4.10 5.40
CA TYR A 163 23.86 5.26 4.98
C TYR A 163 23.28 6.06 6.17
N ALA A 164 23.82 5.87 7.38
CA ALA A 164 23.31 6.49 8.60
C ALA A 164 23.29 8.02 8.54
N GLU A 165 24.32 8.66 7.96
CA GLU A 165 24.39 10.13 7.85
C GLU A 165 23.22 10.69 7.02
N ALA A 166 22.90 10.03 5.90
CA ALA A 166 21.79 10.41 5.04
C ALA A 166 20.45 10.25 5.77
N TRP A 167 20.25 9.11 6.44
CA TRP A 167 19.01 8.85 7.17
C TRP A 167 18.82 9.78 8.38
N GLN A 168 19.86 10.01 9.18
CA GLN A 168 19.83 10.97 10.29
C GLN A 168 19.55 12.39 9.83
N SER A 169 20.14 12.81 8.70
CA SER A 169 19.87 14.12 8.12
C SER A 169 18.39 14.29 7.77
N ILE A 170 17.79 13.29 7.12
CA ILE A 170 16.36 13.30 6.76
C ILE A 170 15.48 13.25 8.03
N GLY A 171 15.69 12.26 8.90
CA GLY A 171 14.83 12.03 10.07
C GLY A 171 14.82 13.24 11.01
N ALA A 172 16.00 13.78 11.32
CA ALA A 172 16.10 14.96 12.17
C ALA A 172 15.51 16.23 11.51
N TYR A 173 15.63 16.36 10.19
CA TYR A 173 14.98 17.46 9.46
C TYR A 173 13.45 17.35 9.49
N LEU A 174 12.91 16.22 9.02
CA LEU A 174 11.46 15.99 8.95
C LEU A 174 10.82 16.11 10.33
N GLY A 175 11.44 15.53 11.37
CA GLY A 175 10.95 15.60 12.74
C GLY A 175 10.86 17.02 13.27
N ARG A 176 11.87 17.86 13.02
CA ARG A 176 11.83 19.29 13.39
C ARG A 176 10.85 20.09 12.55
N ALA A 177 10.84 19.87 11.24
CA ALA A 177 10.01 20.61 10.29
C ALA A 177 8.51 20.35 10.55
N MET A 178 8.10 19.09 10.67
CA MET A 178 6.73 18.70 11.01
C MET A 178 6.30 19.24 12.38
N ARG A 179 7.19 19.19 13.39
CA ARG A 179 6.91 19.74 14.72
C ARG A 179 6.66 21.26 14.67
N ALA A 180 7.45 21.99 13.88
CA ALA A 180 7.33 23.44 13.72
C ALA A 180 6.15 23.86 12.82
N ALA A 181 5.74 23.01 11.87
CA ALA A 181 4.63 23.30 10.98
C ALA A 181 3.33 23.51 11.76
N ARG A 182 2.57 24.56 11.38
CA ARG A 182 1.29 24.92 12.01
C ARG A 182 0.32 23.73 11.99
N TYR A 183 0.20 23.10 10.82
CA TYR A 183 -0.75 22.02 10.55
C TYR A 183 -0.11 20.64 10.59
N LYS A 184 1.14 20.52 11.10
CA LYS A 184 1.90 19.27 11.10
C LYS A 184 2.01 18.61 9.72
N ASN A 185 1.95 19.41 8.66
CA ASN A 185 2.10 18.96 7.28
C ASN A 185 3.20 19.77 6.59
N LEU A 186 3.86 19.14 5.64
CA LEU A 186 4.84 19.74 4.75
C LEU A 186 4.33 19.71 3.32
N ILE A 187 4.85 20.63 2.52
CA ILE A 187 4.57 20.70 1.08
C ILE A 187 5.24 19.50 0.42
N SER A 188 4.47 18.76 -0.37
CA SER A 188 4.92 17.52 -1.01
C SER A 188 6.04 17.75 -2.02
N ARG A 189 5.87 18.78 -2.86
CA ARG A 189 6.62 18.99 -4.10
C ARG A 189 6.94 20.47 -4.33
N PRO A 190 8.07 20.80 -4.98
CA PRO A 190 8.45 22.18 -5.26
C PRO A 190 7.64 22.86 -6.37
N GLU A 191 6.92 22.10 -7.20
CA GLU A 191 6.13 22.61 -8.32
C GLU A 191 4.76 23.14 -7.89
N ASP A 192 4.28 22.76 -6.69
CA ASP A 192 2.98 23.18 -6.15
C ASP A 192 3.06 23.58 -4.66
N ASP A 193 2.00 24.19 -4.16
CA ASP A 193 1.86 24.55 -2.73
C ASP A 193 0.99 23.54 -1.97
N LEU A 194 0.84 22.33 -2.52
CA LEU A 194 -0.07 21.33 -2.02
C LEU A 194 0.58 20.46 -0.94
N MET A 195 -0.14 20.34 0.16
CA MET A 195 0.13 19.38 1.22
C MET A 195 -0.80 18.20 0.99
N ARG A 196 -0.22 17.00 0.77
CA ARG A 196 -0.98 15.77 0.54
C ARG A 196 -0.95 14.90 1.81
N PRO A 197 -2.09 14.47 2.36
CA PRO A 197 -2.10 13.59 3.53
C PRO A 197 -1.36 12.28 3.34
N ALA A 198 -1.39 11.70 2.13
CA ALA A 198 -0.67 10.46 1.83
C ALA A 198 0.84 10.60 2.00
N ASP A 199 1.42 11.67 1.44
CA ASP A 199 2.87 11.96 1.52
C ASP A 199 3.27 12.28 2.96
N ASN A 200 2.43 13.02 3.69
CA ASN A 200 2.67 13.33 5.09
C ASN A 200 2.52 12.10 6.00
N ALA A 201 1.61 11.17 5.70
CA ALA A 201 1.55 9.88 6.38
C ALA A 201 2.81 9.04 6.11
N ALA A 202 3.36 9.09 4.90
CA ALA A 202 4.65 8.47 4.59
C ALA A 202 5.80 9.08 5.41
N ILE A 203 5.81 10.41 5.62
CA ILE A 203 6.76 11.06 6.56
C ILE A 203 6.62 10.47 7.96
N LEU A 204 5.39 10.34 8.47
CA LEU A 204 5.14 9.82 9.81
C LEU A 204 5.58 8.37 9.95
N TYR A 205 5.39 7.55 8.91
CA TYR A 205 5.93 6.19 8.86
C TYR A 205 7.47 6.17 8.87
N GLY A 206 8.12 6.99 8.03
CA GLY A 206 9.57 7.12 8.03
C GLY A 206 10.14 7.61 9.38
N LEU A 207 9.46 8.55 10.03
CA LEU A 207 9.82 9.02 11.38
C LEU A 207 9.60 7.96 12.45
N MET A 208 8.63 7.07 12.30
CA MET A 208 8.46 5.94 13.23
C MET A 208 9.63 4.96 13.12
N LEU A 209 10.07 4.63 11.90
CA LEU A 209 11.29 3.82 11.71
C LEU A 209 12.50 4.52 12.35
N PHE A 210 12.61 5.83 12.17
CA PHE A 210 13.70 6.63 12.74
C PHE A 210 13.68 6.64 14.28
N ASP A 211 12.51 6.87 14.89
CA ASP A 211 12.30 6.84 16.33
C ASP A 211 12.68 5.49 16.93
N ARG A 212 12.27 4.38 16.28
CA ARG A 212 12.58 3.04 16.75
C ARG A 212 14.08 2.76 16.75
N TYR A 213 14.79 3.17 15.70
CA TYR A 213 16.21 2.86 15.54
C TYR A 213 17.10 3.79 16.38
N TYR A 214 16.83 5.09 16.38
CA TYR A 214 17.65 6.11 17.07
C TYR A 214 17.12 6.50 18.45
N ALA A 215 16.07 5.82 18.95
CA ALA A 215 15.42 6.11 20.23
C ALA A 215 14.97 7.58 20.35
N THR A 216 14.45 8.15 19.27
CA THR A 216 13.82 9.49 19.27
C THR A 216 12.30 9.39 19.47
N GLU A 217 11.61 10.52 19.57
CA GLU A 217 10.16 10.59 19.83
C GLU A 217 9.43 11.55 18.87
N TYR A 218 9.92 11.70 17.64
CA TYR A 218 9.30 12.59 16.66
C TYR A 218 7.90 12.09 16.26
N ALA A 219 7.77 10.88 15.73
CA ALA A 219 6.50 10.30 15.31
C ALA A 219 5.52 10.21 16.47
N ALA A 220 5.96 9.71 17.62
CA ALA A 220 5.12 9.56 18.82
C ALA A 220 4.49 10.89 19.28
N THR A 221 5.18 12.02 19.07
CA THR A 221 4.69 13.35 19.44
C THR A 221 3.88 14.06 18.35
N ILE A 222 4.11 13.73 17.08
CA ILE A 222 3.50 14.40 15.92
C ILE A 222 2.20 13.70 15.49
N ILE A 223 2.18 12.37 15.44
CA ILE A 223 1.05 11.59 14.90
C ILE A 223 -0.28 11.94 15.58
N PRO A 224 -0.40 11.97 16.93
CA PRO A 224 -1.68 12.28 17.57
C PRO A 224 -2.24 13.65 17.16
N LYS A 225 -1.38 14.67 17.05
CA LYS A 225 -1.77 16.04 16.66
C LYS A 225 -2.13 16.13 15.18
N TRP A 226 -1.44 15.36 14.35
CA TRP A 226 -1.73 15.30 12.93
C TRP A 226 -3.07 14.60 12.68
N LEU A 227 -3.39 13.53 13.41
CA LEU A 227 -4.68 12.85 13.35
C LEU A 227 -5.84 13.75 13.79
N GLU A 228 -5.69 14.49 14.88
CA GLU A 228 -6.65 15.50 15.34
C GLU A 228 -6.92 16.53 14.22
N TYR A 229 -5.86 17.04 13.60
CA TYR A 229 -6.00 17.98 12.48
C TYR A 229 -6.70 17.36 11.26
N VAL A 230 -6.37 16.12 10.88
CA VAL A 230 -7.05 15.44 9.76
C VAL A 230 -8.54 15.28 10.03
N ASP A 231 -8.91 14.95 11.26
CA ASP A 231 -10.31 14.73 11.64
C ASP A 231 -11.10 16.05 11.70
N GLU A 232 -10.52 17.11 12.26
CA GLU A 232 -11.23 18.37 12.51
C GLU A 232 -11.24 19.31 11.28
N GLU A 233 -10.18 19.32 10.48
CA GLU A 233 -9.88 20.45 9.59
C GLU A 233 -9.71 20.05 8.11
N LEU A 234 -9.51 18.76 7.80
CA LEU A 234 -9.21 18.31 6.43
C LEU A 234 -10.36 17.60 5.71
N LYS A 235 -11.56 17.60 6.30
CA LYS A 235 -12.72 16.92 5.72
C LYS A 235 -13.50 17.84 4.77
N THR A 236 -13.93 17.32 3.61
CA THR A 236 -14.85 18.09 2.76
C THR A 236 -16.23 18.17 3.39
N ALA A 237 -16.90 19.32 3.22
CA ALA A 237 -18.24 19.54 3.77
C ALA A 237 -19.28 18.55 3.23
N ASP A 238 -19.12 18.11 1.97
CA ASP A 238 -20.09 17.26 1.29
C ASP A 238 -19.92 15.77 1.60
N SER A 239 -18.67 15.29 1.69
CA SER A 239 -18.37 13.85 1.84
C SER A 239 -18.01 13.43 3.26
N HIS A 240 -17.62 14.39 4.10
CA HIS A 240 -16.93 14.16 5.37
C HIS A 240 -15.66 13.30 5.29
N LEU A 241 -15.11 13.08 4.09
CA LEU A 241 -13.82 12.41 3.89
C LEU A 241 -12.68 13.42 3.84
N PRO A 242 -11.46 13.01 4.26
CA PRO A 242 -10.26 13.81 4.09
C PRO A 242 -9.97 14.13 2.63
N CYS A 243 -9.66 15.39 2.35
CA CYS A 243 -9.18 15.84 1.05
C CYS A 243 -7.88 15.14 0.66
N SER A 244 -7.67 14.93 -0.64
CA SER A 244 -6.42 14.36 -1.12
C SER A 244 -5.27 15.36 -1.14
N ALA A 245 -5.58 16.66 -1.23
CA ALA A 245 -4.61 17.72 -1.05
C ALA A 245 -5.26 19.04 -0.61
N PHE A 246 -4.49 19.85 0.10
CA PHE A 246 -4.89 21.17 0.59
C PHE A 246 -3.74 22.17 0.54
N THR A 247 -4.05 23.46 0.57
CA THR A 247 -3.04 24.53 0.59
C THR A 247 -2.54 24.82 2.00
N ASN A 248 -1.48 25.63 2.11
CA ASN A 248 -1.01 26.22 3.37
C ASN A 248 -2.05 27.08 4.13
N THR A 249 -3.19 27.41 3.53
CA THR A 249 -4.32 28.11 4.18
C THR A 249 -5.44 27.16 4.59
N ASN A 250 -5.18 25.85 4.62
CA ASN A 250 -6.16 24.82 4.94
C ASN A 250 -7.38 24.79 3.99
N VAL A 251 -7.17 25.10 2.70
CA VAL A 251 -8.24 25.02 1.70
C VAL A 251 -8.07 23.72 0.93
N CYS A 252 -9.11 22.88 0.96
CA CYS A 252 -9.20 21.68 0.15
C CYS A 252 -9.08 22.02 -1.33
N ARG A 253 -8.11 21.44 -2.02
CA ARG A 253 -7.85 21.68 -3.45
C ARG A 253 -8.17 20.50 -4.33
N LEU A 254 -7.91 19.30 -3.81
CA LEU A 254 -8.16 18.06 -4.52
C LEU A 254 -9.15 17.22 -3.73
N ASP A 255 -10.17 16.75 -4.43
CA ASP A 255 -11.21 15.93 -3.84
C ASP A 255 -10.66 14.61 -3.28
N PRO A 256 -11.36 14.02 -2.30
CA PRO A 256 -10.99 12.71 -1.76
C PRO A 256 -10.93 11.64 -2.86
N THR A 257 -9.83 10.88 -2.91
CA THR A 257 -9.69 9.70 -3.78
C THR A 257 -9.37 8.45 -2.97
N ALA A 258 -9.75 7.29 -3.50
CA ALA A 258 -9.50 6.01 -2.86
C ALA A 258 -8.00 5.73 -2.70
N SER A 259 -7.18 6.08 -3.69
CA SER A 259 -5.73 5.89 -3.64
C SER A 259 -5.08 6.78 -2.57
N ALA A 260 -5.38 8.08 -2.56
CA ALA A 260 -4.76 9.00 -1.62
C ALA A 260 -5.16 8.70 -0.16
N LEU A 261 -6.46 8.50 0.11
CA LEU A 261 -6.91 8.13 1.44
C LEU A 261 -6.39 6.74 1.82
N GLY A 262 -6.38 5.80 0.88
CA GLY A 262 -5.88 4.45 1.13
C GLY A 262 -4.41 4.45 1.53
N MET A 263 -3.54 5.13 0.77
CA MET A 263 -2.13 5.28 1.12
C MET A 263 -1.93 5.99 2.47
N THR A 264 -2.75 7.00 2.76
CA THR A 264 -2.74 7.68 4.06
C THR A 264 -3.00 6.70 5.21
N VAL A 265 -4.06 5.89 5.11
CA VAL A 265 -4.41 4.89 6.13
C VAL A 265 -3.34 3.81 6.23
N GLY A 266 -2.82 3.33 5.10
CA GLY A 266 -1.81 2.27 5.05
C GLY A 266 -0.51 2.67 5.73
N TYR A 267 0.00 3.88 5.45
CA TYR A 267 1.21 4.36 6.12
C TYR A 267 1.02 4.61 7.62
N LEU A 268 -0.15 5.10 8.05
CA LEU A 268 -0.44 5.25 9.48
C LEU A 268 -0.46 3.90 10.20
N ALA A 269 -1.07 2.89 9.59
CA ALA A 269 -1.07 1.55 10.15
C ALA A 269 0.34 0.94 10.19
N ALA A 270 1.13 1.10 9.12
CA ALA A 270 2.54 0.69 9.10
C ALA A 270 3.41 1.44 10.13
N ALA A 271 3.02 2.66 10.52
CA ALA A 271 3.63 3.42 11.60
C ALA A 271 3.18 2.94 13.01
N GLY A 272 2.30 1.95 13.11
CA GLY A 272 1.76 1.45 14.38
C GLY A 272 0.58 2.27 14.93
N TYR A 273 -0.05 3.10 14.09
CA TYR A 273 -1.20 3.94 14.45
C TYR A 273 -2.41 3.63 13.55
N PRO A 274 -2.96 2.40 13.58
CA PRO A 274 -4.12 2.06 12.76
C PRO A 274 -5.33 2.92 13.17
N ASN A 275 -5.79 3.77 12.25
CA ASN A 275 -6.97 4.61 12.47
C ASN A 275 -8.23 3.93 11.90
N GLN A 276 -9.03 3.33 12.80
CA GLN A 276 -10.26 2.62 12.42
C GLN A 276 -11.34 3.54 11.82
N GLN A 277 -11.35 4.82 12.16
CA GLN A 277 -12.30 5.77 11.59
C GLN A 277 -11.96 6.07 10.14
N LEU A 278 -10.70 6.44 9.85
CA LEU A 278 -10.25 6.67 8.48
C LEU A 278 -10.37 5.41 7.61
N TYR A 279 -10.13 4.23 8.18
CA TYR A 279 -10.35 2.97 7.46
C TYR A 279 -11.83 2.77 7.10
N ARG A 280 -12.76 3.02 8.02
CA ARG A 280 -14.21 2.95 7.72
C ARG A 280 -14.63 3.98 6.68
N GLU A 281 -14.09 5.18 6.77
CA GLU A 281 -14.27 6.24 5.78
C GLU A 281 -13.79 5.78 4.40
N TRP A 282 -12.64 5.11 4.34
CA TRP A 282 -12.12 4.50 3.13
C TRP A 282 -12.99 3.34 2.60
N LEU A 283 -13.67 2.57 3.46
CA LEU A 283 -14.58 1.52 3.00
C LEU A 283 -15.75 2.05 2.14
N HIS A 284 -16.06 3.36 2.16
CA HIS A 284 -17.06 3.95 1.27
C HIS A 284 -16.67 3.90 -0.21
N TYR A 285 -15.42 3.62 -0.54
CA TYR A 285 -14.96 3.40 -1.91
C TYR A 285 -15.24 1.97 -2.42
N PHE A 286 -15.81 1.07 -1.62
CA PHE A 286 -16.23 -0.23 -2.14
C PHE A 286 -17.62 -0.18 -2.76
N LYS A 287 -17.75 -0.74 -3.96
CA LYS A 287 -19.03 -1.14 -4.54
C LYS A 287 -19.17 -2.65 -4.44
N VAL A 288 -20.26 -3.10 -3.82
CA VAL A 288 -20.64 -4.51 -3.86
C VAL A 288 -21.42 -4.74 -5.16
N TYR A 289 -20.75 -5.27 -6.18
CA TYR A 289 -21.42 -5.70 -7.42
C TYR A 289 -22.04 -7.09 -7.24
N GLY A 290 -23.38 -7.12 -7.21
CA GLY A 290 -24.17 -8.36 -7.13
C GLY A 290 -24.12 -9.08 -5.78
N LEU A 291 -24.80 -10.23 -5.69
CA LEU A 291 -24.86 -11.07 -4.49
C LEU A 291 -23.63 -11.99 -4.33
N SER A 292 -22.54 -11.74 -5.08
CA SER A 292 -21.35 -12.59 -5.07
C SER A 292 -20.55 -12.39 -3.78
N PRO A 293 -20.30 -13.44 -2.98
CA PRO A 293 -19.45 -13.34 -1.80
C PRO A 293 -17.95 -13.33 -2.14
N LEU A 294 -17.58 -13.33 -3.43
CA LEU A 294 -16.22 -13.58 -3.91
C LEU A 294 -15.53 -12.38 -4.58
N THR A 295 -16.29 -11.39 -5.06
CA THR A 295 -15.78 -10.30 -5.90
C THR A 295 -16.04 -8.97 -5.23
N LEU A 296 -15.09 -8.03 -5.26
CA LEU A 296 -15.24 -6.72 -4.62
C LEU A 296 -14.59 -5.66 -5.50
N GLU A 297 -15.35 -4.67 -5.95
CA GLU A 297 -14.81 -3.61 -6.78
C GLU A 297 -14.57 -2.35 -5.94
N THR A 298 -13.41 -1.73 -6.15
CA THR A 298 -13.03 -0.46 -5.52
C THR A 298 -13.16 0.66 -6.55
N ARG A 299 -13.97 1.69 -6.25
CA ARG A 299 -14.04 2.89 -7.11
C ARG A 299 -12.93 3.87 -6.75
N SER A 300 -12.33 4.51 -7.74
CA SER A 300 -11.32 5.55 -7.58
C SER A 300 -11.87 6.82 -6.90
N GLU A 301 -13.09 7.21 -7.29
CA GLU A 301 -13.73 8.45 -6.86
C GLU A 301 -15.10 8.19 -6.20
N MET A 302 -15.45 9.02 -5.21
CA MET A 302 -16.76 8.94 -4.56
C MET A 302 -17.88 9.60 -5.35
N PHE A 303 -17.54 10.58 -6.20
CA PHE A 303 -18.51 11.41 -6.92
C PHE A 303 -18.43 11.14 -8.43
N GLU A 304 -19.57 10.88 -9.07
CA GLU A 304 -19.63 10.63 -10.53
C GLU A 304 -19.44 11.91 -11.37
N LYS A 305 -19.19 13.07 -10.75
CA LYS A 305 -19.22 14.39 -11.39
C LYS A 305 -18.02 15.30 -11.07
N THR A 306 -16.94 14.75 -10.53
CA THR A 306 -15.69 15.49 -10.43
C THR A 306 -15.12 15.63 -11.84
N GLU A 307 -14.88 16.88 -12.28
CA GLU A 307 -14.29 17.15 -13.59
C GLU A 307 -13.02 16.29 -13.75
N GLU A 308 -12.93 15.58 -14.88
CA GLU A 308 -11.99 14.48 -15.21
C GLU A 308 -10.48 14.84 -15.17
N GLY A 309 -10.02 15.80 -14.37
CA GLY A 309 -8.67 16.37 -14.45
C GLY A 309 -7.79 16.29 -13.19
N TYR A 310 -8.30 15.89 -12.03
CA TYR A 310 -7.59 16.09 -10.75
C TYR A 310 -7.24 14.82 -9.95
N CYS A 311 -7.78 13.64 -10.31
CA CYS A 311 -7.46 12.39 -9.61
C CYS A 311 -5.96 12.04 -9.67
N ASP A 312 -5.33 12.25 -10.83
CA ASP A 312 -3.90 11.96 -10.98
C ASP A 312 -3.05 12.87 -10.08
N GLN A 313 -3.50 14.09 -9.77
CA GLN A 313 -2.78 15.02 -8.89
C GLN A 313 -2.89 14.66 -7.41
N ALA A 314 -3.95 13.93 -7.04
CA ALA A 314 -4.34 13.60 -5.67
C ALA A 314 -3.42 12.56 -5.02
N SER A 315 -3.01 11.55 -5.80
CA SER A 315 -2.17 10.44 -5.33
C SER A 315 -0.83 10.34 -6.07
N LEU A 316 -0.34 11.44 -6.66
CA LEU A 316 0.94 11.44 -7.38
C LEU A 316 2.02 10.69 -6.58
N PRO A 317 2.78 9.78 -7.22
CA PRO A 317 2.83 9.52 -8.66
C PRO A 317 1.83 8.45 -9.16
N LEU A 318 0.94 7.96 -8.30
CA LEU A 318 -0.04 6.94 -8.69
C LEU A 318 -1.10 7.54 -9.59
N ALA A 319 -1.24 6.97 -10.79
CA ALA A 319 -2.35 7.27 -11.68
C ALA A 319 -3.67 6.79 -11.08
N CYS A 320 -4.75 7.48 -11.43
CA CYS A 320 -6.10 7.13 -11.02
C CYS A 320 -6.46 5.68 -11.39
N GLU A 321 -7.32 5.06 -10.58
CA GLU A 321 -7.81 3.68 -10.78
C GLU A 321 -6.75 2.57 -10.72
N ARG A 322 -5.47 2.92 -10.57
CA ARG A 322 -4.40 1.93 -10.45
C ARG A 322 -4.15 1.55 -9.00
N HIS A 323 -3.73 0.30 -8.82
CA HIS A 323 -3.28 -0.25 -7.55
C HIS A 323 -4.34 -0.29 -6.43
N LEU A 324 -5.61 0.02 -6.74
CA LEU A 324 -6.67 0.12 -5.74
C LEU A 324 -6.89 -1.19 -4.98
N ASP A 325 -6.95 -2.32 -5.66
CA ASP A 325 -7.13 -3.62 -5.02
C ASP A 325 -5.94 -4.06 -4.14
N PRO A 326 -4.67 -3.91 -4.57
CA PRO A 326 -3.54 -4.13 -3.66
C PRO A 326 -3.53 -3.18 -2.46
N ILE A 327 -3.84 -1.89 -2.64
CA ILE A 327 -3.99 -0.93 -1.54
C ILE A 327 -5.09 -1.43 -0.60
N ALA A 328 -6.26 -1.78 -1.15
CA ALA A 328 -7.39 -2.31 -0.41
C ALA A 328 -7.03 -3.54 0.43
N ALA A 329 -6.25 -4.46 -0.15
CA ALA A 329 -5.80 -5.65 0.53
C ALA A 329 -4.83 -5.31 1.66
N TRP A 330 -3.91 -4.36 1.43
CA TRP A 330 -3.01 -3.87 2.47
C TRP A 330 -3.78 -3.30 3.65
N LEU A 331 -4.75 -2.42 3.41
CA LEU A 331 -5.58 -1.83 4.47
C LEU A 331 -6.41 -2.86 5.21
N ALA A 332 -7.00 -3.80 4.47
CA ALA A 332 -7.79 -4.86 5.08
C ALA A 332 -6.94 -5.77 5.98
N ALA A 333 -5.68 -6.03 5.63
CA ALA A 333 -4.76 -6.77 6.50
C ALA A 333 -4.50 -6.00 7.81
N GLU A 334 -3.98 -4.77 7.68
CA GLU A 334 -3.59 -3.90 8.80
C GLU A 334 -4.72 -3.58 9.79
N HIS A 335 -5.97 -3.59 9.32
CA HIS A 335 -7.14 -3.24 10.13
C HIS A 335 -7.98 -4.44 10.58
N GLY A 336 -7.52 -5.67 10.34
CA GLY A 336 -8.29 -6.87 10.69
C GLY A 336 -9.57 -7.04 9.88
N GLY A 337 -9.61 -6.47 8.67
CA GLY A 337 -10.67 -6.59 7.67
C GLY A 337 -10.69 -7.96 6.99
N ASP A 338 -10.70 -9.06 7.76
CA ASP A 338 -10.51 -10.43 7.27
C ASP A 338 -11.43 -10.80 6.09
N TYR A 339 -12.67 -10.33 6.07
CA TYR A 339 -13.62 -10.63 4.99
C TYR A 339 -13.27 -9.86 3.70
N THR A 340 -12.95 -8.57 3.83
CA THR A 340 -12.49 -7.74 2.70
C THR A 340 -11.20 -8.32 2.13
N PHE A 341 -10.24 -8.66 3.00
CA PHE A 341 -8.99 -9.30 2.60
C PHE A 341 -9.22 -10.64 1.89
N ALA A 342 -10.13 -11.48 2.42
CA ALA A 342 -10.47 -12.76 1.81
C ALA A 342 -11.09 -12.61 0.42
N ARG A 343 -11.93 -11.60 0.20
CA ARG A 343 -12.54 -11.31 -1.13
C ARG A 343 -11.50 -10.83 -2.13
N LEU A 344 -10.68 -9.85 -1.76
CA LEU A 344 -9.64 -9.34 -2.66
C LEU A 344 -8.61 -10.42 -2.99
N THR A 345 -8.23 -11.24 -1.99
CA THR A 345 -7.36 -12.40 -2.21
C THR A 345 -8.03 -13.45 -3.10
N SER A 346 -9.34 -13.66 -2.94
CA SER A 346 -10.13 -14.58 -3.76
C SER A 346 -10.16 -14.14 -5.22
N GLU A 347 -10.52 -12.87 -5.44
CA GLU A 347 -10.53 -12.24 -6.73
C GLU A 347 -9.17 -12.36 -7.41
N ARG A 348 -8.11 -12.07 -6.65
CA ARG A 348 -6.75 -12.29 -7.12
C ARG A 348 -6.48 -13.76 -7.46
N ILE A 349 -6.85 -14.74 -6.65
CA ILE A 349 -6.61 -16.16 -6.98
C ILE A 349 -7.34 -16.57 -8.28
N ILE A 350 -8.57 -16.09 -8.46
CA ILE A 350 -9.41 -16.40 -9.62
C ILE A 350 -8.88 -15.74 -10.89
N TYR A 351 -8.57 -14.45 -10.82
CA TYR A 351 -8.19 -13.64 -11.98
C TYR A 351 -6.69 -13.45 -12.15
N ARG A 352 -5.84 -13.97 -11.26
CA ARG A 352 -4.39 -13.96 -11.44
C ARG A 352 -4.05 -14.81 -12.64
N ASP A 353 -4.03 -14.15 -13.79
CA ASP A 353 -3.52 -14.73 -14.99
C ASP A 353 -2.02 -14.92 -14.79
N ARG A 354 -1.58 -16.18 -14.78
CA ARG A 354 -0.16 -16.51 -14.85
C ARG A 354 0.48 -15.95 -16.13
N SER A 355 -0.31 -15.49 -17.11
CA SER A 355 0.16 -14.82 -18.31
C SER A 355 0.74 -13.43 -18.03
N ASP A 356 0.21 -12.64 -17.08
CA ASP A 356 0.66 -11.25 -16.86
C ASP A 356 2.13 -11.17 -16.42
N ARG A 357 2.58 -12.09 -15.56
CA ARG A 357 4.01 -12.17 -15.17
C ARG A 357 4.92 -12.64 -16.29
N LYS A 358 4.42 -13.50 -17.19
CA LYS A 358 5.18 -13.89 -18.39
C LYS A 358 5.27 -12.73 -19.39
N GLN A 359 4.33 -11.78 -19.34
CA GLN A 359 4.35 -10.59 -20.17
C GLN A 359 5.29 -9.50 -19.65
N LEU A 360 5.63 -9.44 -18.36
CA LEU A 360 6.56 -8.44 -17.81
C LEU A 360 7.93 -8.43 -18.48
N SER A 361 8.49 -9.61 -18.78
CA SER A 361 9.74 -9.71 -19.57
C SER A 361 9.62 -9.17 -21.00
N LYS A 362 8.39 -9.09 -21.53
CA LYS A 362 8.05 -8.52 -22.85
C LYS A 362 7.65 -7.05 -22.77
N LEU A 363 7.31 -6.54 -21.58
CA LEU A 363 7.09 -5.12 -21.37
C LEU A 363 8.40 -4.37 -21.53
N ARG A 364 8.29 -3.18 -22.10
CA ARG A 364 9.39 -2.22 -22.11
C ARG A 364 9.75 -1.87 -20.66
N VAL A 365 11.04 -1.65 -20.43
CA VAL A 365 11.59 -1.44 -19.07
C VAL A 365 10.89 -0.28 -18.35
N ASP A 366 10.53 0.78 -19.08
CA ASP A 366 9.83 1.97 -18.57
C ASP A 366 8.43 1.70 -18.01
N ARG A 367 7.80 0.57 -18.37
CA ARG A 367 6.47 0.20 -17.86
C ARG A 367 6.50 -0.80 -16.70
N ARG A 368 7.66 -1.42 -16.44
CA ARG A 368 7.76 -2.46 -15.42
C ARG A 368 7.55 -1.95 -13.98
N PRO A 369 8.04 -0.76 -13.57
CA PRO A 369 7.81 -0.25 -12.22
C PRO A 369 6.33 -0.24 -11.82
N GLN A 370 5.45 0.16 -12.73
CA GLN A 370 3.99 0.19 -12.52
C GLN A 370 3.44 -1.17 -12.11
N GLU A 371 3.75 -2.22 -12.87
CA GLU A 371 3.30 -3.58 -12.57
C GLU A 371 3.94 -4.14 -11.28
N LEU A 372 5.16 -3.72 -10.98
CA LEU A 372 5.89 -4.17 -9.79
C LEU A 372 5.38 -3.52 -8.50
N ILE A 373 4.78 -2.31 -8.58
CA ILE A 373 4.09 -1.68 -7.45
C ILE A 373 2.99 -2.60 -6.90
N ASP A 374 2.18 -3.21 -7.77
CA ASP A 374 1.13 -4.14 -7.35
C ASP A 374 1.71 -5.35 -6.61
N ALA A 375 2.77 -5.96 -7.16
CA ALA A 375 3.43 -7.08 -6.51
C ALA A 375 3.97 -6.70 -5.13
N ALA A 376 4.51 -5.48 -4.99
CA ALA A 376 5.03 -4.98 -3.73
C ALA A 376 3.91 -4.69 -2.72
N LEU A 377 2.85 -3.98 -3.09
CA LEU A 377 1.69 -3.74 -2.21
C LEU A 377 1.01 -5.03 -1.75
N TRP A 378 0.85 -6.00 -2.65
CA TRP A 378 0.33 -7.31 -2.28
C TRP A 378 1.26 -8.08 -1.34
N THR A 379 2.58 -7.96 -1.51
CA THR A 379 3.55 -8.53 -0.58
C THR A 379 3.39 -7.89 0.81
N ILE A 380 3.25 -6.56 0.87
CA ILE A 380 3.01 -5.82 2.13
C ILE A 380 1.75 -6.34 2.82
N ALA A 381 0.66 -6.52 2.07
CA ALA A 381 -0.63 -6.98 2.58
C ALA A 381 -0.58 -8.42 3.14
N ILE A 382 0.26 -9.28 2.58
CA ILE A 382 0.31 -10.71 2.96
C ILE A 382 1.28 -10.94 4.14
N TYR A 383 2.28 -10.08 4.31
CA TYR A 383 3.27 -10.14 5.39
C TYR A 383 3.05 -9.07 6.48
N GLU A 384 1.80 -8.65 6.65
CA GLU A 384 1.31 -7.99 7.88
C GLU A 384 1.01 -9.08 8.92
#